data_AF-M7T284-F1
#
_entry.id   AF-M7T284-F1
#
_cell.length_a   1.000
_cell.length_b   1.000
_cell.length_c   1.000
_cell.angle_alpha   90.00
_cell.angle_beta   90.00
_cell.angle_gamma   90.00
#
_symmetry.space_group_name_H-M   'P 1'
#
loop_
_entity.id
_entity.type
_entity.pdbx_description
1 polymer ?
#
loop_
_entity_poly.entity_id
_entity_poly.type
_entity_poly.pdbx_seq_one_letter_code
_entity_poly.pdbx_strand_id
1 'polypeptide(L)' 'MKGIPSGTYTRSEKNKSYAVEGLKYLRDHPDIQYNIKKFWEIVGPKPKISHNYQLDVVIHLWKNNMIV' A
#
# COMPACT_ATOMS: atom_id res chain seq x y z
N MET A 1 11.57 -0.85 7.16
CA MET A 1 11.73 0.50 6.58
C MET A 1 13.17 0.94 6.78
N LYS A 2 13.90 1.26 5.72
CA LYS A 2 15.31 1.69 5.83
C LYS A 2 15.39 3.22 5.88
N GLY A 3 15.95 3.77 6.94
CA GLY A 3 16.30 5.20 7.04
C GLY A 3 15.14 6.19 7.22
N ILE A 4 13.89 5.74 7.34
CA ILE A 4 12.73 6.61 7.61
C ILE A 4 12.33 6.47 9.08
N PRO A 5 12.38 7.55 9.89
CA PRO A 5 11.98 7.50 11.29
C PRO A 5 10.47 7.23 11.42
N SER A 6 10.02 6.70 12.54
CA SER A 6 8.59 6.60 12.83
C SER A 6 7.99 8.01 13.00
N GLY A 7 6.79 8.26 12.46
CA GLY A 7 6.14 9.56 12.58
C GLY A 7 4.79 9.65 11.88
N THR A 8 4.17 10.83 11.93
CA THR A 8 2.92 11.13 11.24
C THR A 8 3.20 11.69 9.85
N TYR A 9 3.08 10.83 8.83
CA TYR A 9 3.37 11.17 7.43
C TYR A 9 2.14 11.61 6.62
N THR A 10 0.94 11.48 7.19
CA THR A 10 -0.29 11.90 6.55
C THR A 10 -1.33 12.27 7.60
N ARG A 11 -2.23 13.20 7.24
CA ARG A 11 -3.43 13.54 8.02
C ARG A 11 -4.64 12.67 7.61
N SER A 12 -4.55 11.93 6.51
CA SER A 12 -5.64 11.08 6.01
C SER A 12 -5.57 9.69 6.65
N GLU A 13 -6.53 9.41 7.54
CA GLU A 13 -6.66 8.09 8.17
C GLU A 13 -6.93 6.98 7.15
N LYS A 14 -7.73 7.28 6.12
CA LYS A 14 -8.05 6.33 5.04
C LYS A 14 -6.82 5.97 4.20
N ASN A 15 -6.01 6.95 3.82
CA ASN A 15 -4.82 6.67 3.03
C ASN A 15 -3.80 5.87 3.86
N LYS A 16 -3.71 6.18 5.17
CA LYS A 16 -2.91 5.39 6.09
C LYS A 16 -3.41 3.94 6.19
N SER A 17 -4.72 3.72 6.31
CA SER A 17 -5.26 2.36 6.39
C SER A 17 -4.97 1.55 5.13
N TYR A 18 -5.17 2.12 3.93
CA TYR A 18 -4.83 1.43 2.68
C TYR A 18 -3.34 1.07 2.65
N ALA A 19 -2.46 1.98 3.05
CA ALA A 19 -1.03 1.71 3.02
C ALA A 19 -0.63 0.57 3.97
N VAL A 20 -1.20 0.54 5.17
CA VAL A 20 -0.96 -0.51 6.16
C VAL A 20 -1.53 -1.85 5.71
N GLU A 21 -2.77 -1.88 5.25
CA GLU A 21 -3.42 -3.10 4.75
C GLU A 21 -2.74 -3.63 3.49
N GLY A 22 -2.31 -2.74 2.60
CA GLY A 22 -1.55 -3.10 1.41
C GLY A 22 -0.21 -3.73 1.77
N LEU A 23 0.55 -3.13 2.68
CA LEU A 23 1.80 -3.72 3.14
C LEU A 23 1.59 -5.09 3.80
N LYS A 24 0.53 -5.24 4.60
CA LYS A 24 0.17 -6.55 5.18
C LYS A 24 -0.09 -7.59 4.09
N TYR A 25 -0.92 -7.25 3.10
CA TYR A 25 -1.24 -8.16 2.01
C TYR A 25 -0.01 -8.57 1.20
N LEU A 26 0.94 -7.64 0.95
CA LEU A 26 2.20 -7.93 0.25
C LEU A 26 3.09 -8.91 1.02
N ARG A 27 3.15 -8.77 2.35
CA ARG A 27 3.90 -9.71 3.20
C ARG A 27 3.28 -11.11 3.19
N ASP A 28 1.95 -11.18 3.20
CA ASP A 28 1.22 -12.44 3.17
C ASP A 28 1.28 -13.12 1.78
N HIS A 29 1.60 -12.37 0.71
CA HIS A 29 1.64 -12.86 -0.67
C HIS A 29 2.90 -12.35 -1.42
N PRO A 30 4.10 -12.79 -1.03
CA PRO A 30 5.37 -12.29 -1.59
C PRO A 30 5.51 -12.53 -3.11
N ASP A 31 4.83 -13.55 -3.64
CA ASP A 31 4.89 -13.96 -5.05
C ASP A 31 3.84 -13.28 -5.94
N ILE A 32 3.03 -12.37 -5.41
CA ILE A 32 1.96 -11.76 -6.20
C ILE A 32 2.53 -10.91 -7.34
N GLN A 33 2.05 -11.17 -8.56
CA GLN A 33 2.29 -10.27 -9.68
C GLN A 33 1.58 -8.92 -9.42
N TYR A 34 2.38 -7.87 -9.32
CA TYR A 34 2.02 -6.49 -8.94
C TYR A 34 1.09 -5.79 -9.96
N ASN A 35 -0.12 -6.30 -10.14
CA ASN A 35 -1.17 -5.61 -10.89
C ASN A 35 -1.90 -4.64 -9.96
N ILE A 36 -1.57 -3.36 -10.08
CA ILE A 36 -2.11 -2.25 -9.26
C ILE A 36 -3.64 -2.27 -9.21
N LYS A 37 -4.33 -2.57 -10.32
CA LYS A 37 -5.80 -2.63 -10.33
C LYS A 37 -6.32 -3.76 -9.44
N LYS A 38 -5.77 -4.97 -9.57
CA LYS A 38 -6.17 -6.11 -8.71
C LYS A 38 -5.86 -5.82 -7.25
N PHE A 39 -4.72 -5.19 -6.98
CA PHE A 39 -4.32 -4.82 -5.63
C PHE A 39 -5.27 -3.80 -5.00
N TRP A 40 -5.65 -2.77 -5.77
CA TRP A 40 -6.65 -1.79 -5.35
C TRP A 40 -8.03 -2.41 -5.12
N GLU A 41 -8.41 -3.41 -5.91
CA GLU A 41 -9.69 -4.13 -5.69
C GLU A 41 -9.74 -4.90 -4.37
N ILE A 42 -8.58 -5.31 -3.84
CA ILE A 42 -8.46 -6.08 -2.61
C ILE A 42 -8.40 -5.16 -1.38
N VAL A 43 -7.60 -4.09 -1.47
CA VAL A 43 -7.22 -3.23 -0.33
C VAL A 43 -7.99 -1.90 -0.31
N GLY A 44 -8.59 -1.51 -1.44
CA GLY A 44 -9.35 -0.27 -1.55
C GLY A 44 -10.62 -0.25 -0.69
N PRO A 45 -11.23 0.93 -0.51
CA PRO A 45 -12.43 1.07 0.31
C PRO A 45 -13.64 0.35 -0.28
N LYS A 46 -14.61 0.08 0.59
CA LYS A 46 -15.94 -0.41 0.23
C LYS A 46 -16.99 0.66 0.61
N PRO A 47 -17.85 1.14 -0.32
CA PRO A 47 -17.95 0.75 -1.73
C PRO A 47 -16.71 1.16 -2.55
N LYS A 48 -16.42 0.40 -3.62
CA LYS A 48 -15.23 0.62 -4.46
C LYS A 48 -15.24 2.03 -5.05
N ILE A 49 -14.17 2.78 -4.80
CA ILE A 49 -13.90 4.06 -5.48
C ILE A 49 -12.85 3.85 -6.57
N SER A 50 -12.81 4.77 -7.54
CA SER A 50 -11.75 4.80 -8.55
C SER A 50 -10.37 4.82 -7.90
N HIS A 51 -9.44 4.05 -8.47
CA HIS A 51 -8.07 4.00 -8.03
C HIS A 51 -7.48 5.41 -7.98
N ASN A 52 -7.03 5.83 -6.80
CA ASN A 52 -6.57 7.19 -6.53
C ASN A 52 -5.06 7.30 -6.30
N TYR A 53 -4.29 6.31 -6.79
CA TYR A 53 -2.83 6.25 -6.77
C TYR A 53 -2.18 6.19 -5.37
N GLN A 54 -2.96 6.12 -4.29
CA GLN A 54 -2.40 6.10 -2.93
C GLN A 54 -1.63 4.80 -2.62
N LEU A 55 -2.05 3.67 -3.21
CA LEU A 55 -1.33 2.39 -3.08
C LEU A 55 -0.11 2.27 -3.98
N ASP A 56 0.03 3.12 -5.01
CA ASP A 56 1.16 3.06 -5.92
C ASP A 56 2.47 3.32 -5.18
N VAL A 57 2.46 4.23 -4.20
CA VAL A 57 3.62 4.52 -3.36
C VAL A 57 4.07 3.26 -2.62
N VAL A 58 3.14 2.50 -2.05
CA VAL A 58 3.44 1.26 -1.32
C VAL A 58 4.06 0.22 -2.25
N ILE A 59 3.47 0.02 -3.42
CA ILE A 59 3.97 -0.95 -4.41
C ILE A 59 5.38 -0.56 -4.90
N HIS A 60 5.62 0.72 -5.18
CA HIS A 60 6.94 1.19 -5.59
C HIS A 60 7.98 1.01 -4.48
N LEU A 61 7.66 1.37 -3.24
CA LEU A 61 8.58 1.21 -2.12
C LEU A 61 8.88 -0.27 -1.85
N TRP A 62 7.90 -1.15 -1.99
CA TRP A 62 8.08 -2.60 -1.83
C TRP A 62 9.00 -3.17 -2.92
N LYS A 63 8.73 -2.84 -4.19
CA LYS A 63 9.57 -3.26 -5.34
C LYS A 63 11.02 -2.79 -5.26
N ASN A 64 11.27 -1.68 -4.57
CA ASN A 64 12.62 -1.13 -4.37
C ASN A 64 13.23 -1.55 -3.02
N ASN A 65 12.64 -2.52 -2.30
CA ASN A 65 13.11 -3.02 -1.01
C ASN A 65 13.28 -1.90 0.06
N MET A 66 12.50 -0.83 -0.06
CA MET A 66 12.51 0.31 0.88
C MET A 66 11.57 0.08 2.06
N ILE A 67 10.52 -0.71 1.84
CA ILE A 67 9.63 -1.25 2.87
C ILE A 67 9.71 -2.78 2.83
N VAL A 68 9.68 -3.38 4.03
CA VAL A 68 9.69 -4.83 4.30
C VAL A 68 8.56 -5.11 5.26
#